data_AF-A0A6G1IP86-F1
#
_entry.id   AF-A0A6G1IP86-F1
#
_cell.length_a   1.000
_cell.length_b   1.000
_cell.length_c   1.000
_cell.angle_alpha   90.00
_cell.angle_beta   90.00
_cell.angle_gamma   90.00
#
_symmetry.space_group_name_H-M   'P 1'
#
loop_
_entity.id
_entity.type
_entity.pdbx_description
1 polymer ?
#
loop_
_entity_poly.entity_id
_entity_poly.type
_entity_poly.pdbx_seq_one_letter_code
_entity_poly.pdbx_strand_id
1 'polypeptide(L)'
;MPKAEVGSTKHLANKMKSKGLQRLRWWCEICQKQCRDANGFKCHVQSESHVRQMQVVGENPQKYIQSFSNDFQRDFVSLLRTAHGEKFISVNRFYNEYIRDKEHVHMNATKWSSLTEFAKHLGREGIVTVKEDEKDGLCIAWRDVSAAAIKRREEIRELELAEARSGANEEKILKRMAKRAQEEQAEKERIIELRKAAQKASEPLPTDDKAEASPPEQKKDGESEGDAPKVEAAPATPVKISFGLKAKAAPPNKGGFGKMKSQSVFKRARAEENGGEKPKKKVKL
;
A
#
# COMPACT_ATOMS: atom_id res chain seq x y z
N MET A 1 44.35 28.81 10.06
CA MET A 1 43.54 29.16 11.25
C MET A 1 43.30 27.91 12.09
N PRO A 2 43.38 27.99 13.42
CA PRO A 2 43.06 26.86 14.30
C PRO A 2 41.57 26.46 14.17
N LYS A 3 41.27 25.16 14.37
CA LYS A 3 39.89 24.67 14.50
C LYS A 3 39.29 25.25 15.79
N ALA A 4 38.04 25.71 15.73
CA ALA A 4 37.32 26.15 16.92
C ALA A 4 36.94 24.93 17.78
N GLU A 5 37.20 25.02 19.09
CA GLU A 5 36.93 23.96 20.07
C GLU A 5 35.47 23.50 20.03
N VAL A 6 35.27 22.18 20.18
CA VAL A 6 33.95 21.57 20.09
C VAL A 6 33.06 22.12 21.21
N GLY A 7 31.88 22.64 20.86
CA GLY A 7 30.95 23.27 21.80
C GLY A 7 31.12 24.79 21.96
N SER A 8 32.24 25.39 21.51
CA SER A 8 32.42 26.85 21.53
C SER A 8 31.36 27.58 20.70
N THR A 9 31.00 28.81 21.08
CA THR A 9 30.08 29.67 20.30
C THR A 9 30.53 29.86 18.85
N LYS A 10 31.86 29.95 18.61
CA LYS A 10 32.46 30.01 17.27
C LYS A 10 32.32 28.69 16.51
N HIS A 11 32.39 27.55 17.19
CA HIS A 11 32.14 26.23 16.60
C HIS A 11 30.67 26.05 16.22
N LEU A 12 29.74 26.40 17.11
CA LEU A 12 28.30 26.43 16.84
C LEU A 12 27.95 27.36 15.68
N ALA A 13 28.47 28.59 15.65
CA ALA A 13 28.25 29.54 14.56
C ALA A 13 28.79 29.02 13.21
N ASN A 14 29.95 28.35 13.21
CA ASN A 14 30.50 27.71 12.01
C ASN A 14 29.64 26.52 11.56
N LYS A 15 29.17 25.67 12.49
CA LYS A 15 28.27 24.54 12.19
C LYS A 15 26.89 25.02 11.70
N MET A 16 26.38 26.14 12.20
CA MET A 16 25.16 26.78 11.66
C MET A 16 25.38 27.35 10.26
N LYS A 17 26.52 27.98 9.98
CA LYS A 17 26.87 28.49 8.64
C LYS A 17 27.11 27.37 7.61
N SER A 18 27.58 26.18 8.02
CA SER A 18 27.73 25.02 7.15
C SER A 18 26.44 24.22 6.95
N LYS A 19 25.47 24.29 7.88
CA LYS A 19 24.18 23.57 7.78
C LYS A 19 23.37 23.86 6.51
N GLY A 20 23.45 25.07 5.94
CA GLY A 20 22.82 25.37 4.65
C GLY A 20 23.28 24.45 3.50
N LEU A 21 22.44 24.24 2.49
CA LEU A 21 22.73 23.38 1.32
C LEU A 21 23.74 24.06 0.37
N GLN A 22 24.98 24.23 0.85
CA GLN A 22 26.10 24.67 0.02
C GLN A 22 26.43 23.59 -1.01
N ARG A 23 26.75 24.00 -2.24
CA ARG A 23 27.02 23.08 -3.36
C ARG A 23 28.20 22.16 -3.01
N LEU A 24 27.95 20.86 -2.93
CA LEU A 24 28.93 19.82 -2.57
C LEU A 24 30.12 19.69 -3.56
N ARG A 25 30.10 20.44 -4.67
CA ARG A 25 31.20 20.59 -5.63
C ARG A 25 32.55 20.93 -4.99
N TRP A 26 32.54 21.59 -3.82
CA TRP A 26 33.75 22.03 -3.09
C TRP A 26 33.98 21.24 -1.78
N TRP A 27 33.54 19.98 -1.73
CA TRP A 27 33.81 19.05 -0.63
C TRP A 27 35.11 18.28 -0.86
N CYS A 28 35.88 18.04 0.21
CA CYS A 28 37.00 17.09 0.20
C CYS A 28 36.71 15.94 1.15
N GLU A 29 36.63 14.72 0.61
CA GLU A 29 36.33 13.49 1.36
C GLU A 29 37.45 13.14 2.34
N ILE A 30 38.70 13.09 1.86
CA ILE A 30 39.90 12.74 2.64
C ILE A 30 40.05 13.61 3.88
N CYS A 31 39.70 14.90 3.76
CA CYS A 31 39.81 15.87 4.84
C CYS A 31 38.49 16.11 5.60
N GLN A 32 37.40 15.44 5.18
CA GLN A 32 36.02 15.64 5.62
C GLN A 32 35.65 17.13 5.77
N LYS A 33 35.93 17.91 4.72
CA LYS A 33 35.90 19.38 4.79
C LYS A 33 35.13 20.00 3.63
N GLN A 34 34.09 20.76 3.99
CA GLN A 34 33.38 21.62 3.05
C GLN A 34 34.11 22.95 2.88
N CYS A 35 34.51 23.26 1.64
CA CYS A 35 34.99 24.57 1.26
C CYS A 35 33.83 25.44 0.75
N ARG A 36 33.91 26.74 0.97
CA ARG A 36 32.82 27.70 0.68
C ARG A 36 32.65 27.95 -0.83
N ASP A 37 33.76 27.91 -1.55
CA ASP A 37 33.94 28.42 -2.90
C ASP A 37 35.12 27.72 -3.61
N ALA A 38 35.29 28.00 -4.91
CA ALA A 38 36.35 27.40 -5.73
C ALA A 38 37.77 27.78 -5.24
N ASN A 39 37.97 29.02 -4.79
CA ASN A 39 39.28 29.48 -4.32
C ASN A 39 39.61 28.84 -2.96
N GLY A 40 38.65 28.80 -2.03
CA GLY A 40 38.79 28.09 -0.76
C GLY A 40 39.11 26.60 -0.94
N PHE A 41 38.54 25.94 -1.96
CA PHE A 41 38.89 24.56 -2.30
C PHE A 41 40.31 24.44 -2.88
N LYS A 42 40.72 25.32 -3.79
CA LYS A 42 42.09 25.35 -4.34
C LYS A 42 43.13 25.53 -3.23
N CYS A 43 42.96 26.52 -2.37
CA CYS A 43 43.83 26.75 -1.21
C CYS A 43 43.82 25.58 -0.22
N HIS A 44 42.71 24.83 -0.12
CA HIS A 44 42.64 23.64 0.71
C HIS A 44 43.46 22.48 0.13
N VAL A 45 43.32 22.17 -1.16
CA VAL A 45 44.09 21.11 -1.83
C VAL A 45 45.60 21.41 -1.80
N GLN A 46 45.97 22.69 -1.92
CA GLN A 46 47.37 23.15 -1.80
C GLN A 46 47.90 23.22 -0.35
N SER A 47 47.06 23.06 0.67
CA SER A 47 47.50 23.17 2.06
C SER A 47 48.21 21.90 2.54
N GLU A 48 49.29 22.06 3.32
CA GLU A 48 50.06 20.92 3.86
C GLU A 48 49.20 19.88 4.57
N SER A 49 48.12 20.28 5.24
CA SER A 49 47.23 19.33 5.93
C SER A 49 46.51 18.38 4.98
N HIS A 50 46.15 18.84 3.78
CA HIS A 50 45.61 17.98 2.72
C HIS A 50 46.70 17.11 2.12
N VAL A 51 47.87 17.69 1.81
CA VAL A 51 49.00 16.95 1.20
C VAL A 51 49.48 15.81 2.11
N ARG A 52 49.62 16.05 3.43
CA ARG A 52 50.00 15.01 4.40
C ARG A 52 48.95 13.89 4.49
N GLN A 53 47.66 14.21 4.45
CA GLN A 53 46.61 13.18 4.43
C GLN A 53 46.59 12.40 3.10
N MET A 54 46.87 13.07 1.98
CA MET A 54 47.00 12.42 0.68
C MET A 54 48.21 11.48 0.63
N GLN A 55 49.31 11.79 1.29
CA GLN A 55 50.48 10.89 1.43
C GLN A 55 50.08 9.59 2.16
N VAL A 56 49.40 9.70 3.31
CA VAL A 56 48.91 8.52 4.05
C VAL A 56 47.90 7.69 3.24
N VAL A 57 47.03 8.32 2.46
CA VAL A 57 46.14 7.61 1.52
C VAL A 57 46.95 6.94 0.40
N GLY A 58 48.00 7.59 -0.09
CA GLY A 58 48.90 7.09 -1.13
C GLY A 58 49.72 5.86 -0.74
N GLU A 59 49.98 5.64 0.55
CA GLU A 59 50.60 4.41 1.05
C GLU A 59 49.76 3.17 0.76
N ASN A 60 48.42 3.26 0.88
CA ASN A 60 47.50 2.14 0.74
C ASN A 60 46.12 2.56 0.17
N PRO A 61 46.05 3.05 -1.09
CA PRO A 61 44.84 3.68 -1.62
C PRO A 61 43.65 2.72 -1.70
N GLN A 62 43.89 1.44 -1.99
CA GLN A 62 42.84 0.41 -2.05
C GLN A 62 42.09 0.25 -0.73
N LYS A 63 42.79 0.32 0.42
CA LYS A 63 42.17 0.22 1.74
C LYS A 63 41.20 1.37 2.01
N TYR A 64 41.59 2.60 1.65
CA TYR A 64 40.74 3.78 1.79
C TYR A 64 39.53 3.74 0.86
N ILE A 65 39.73 3.42 -0.42
CA ILE A 65 38.63 3.27 -1.39
C ILE A 65 37.64 2.19 -0.94
N GLN A 66 38.14 1.07 -0.40
CA GLN A 66 37.29 0.00 0.11
C GLN A 66 36.54 0.41 1.38
N SER A 67 37.16 1.16 2.30
CA SER A 67 36.45 1.75 3.45
C SER A 67 35.32 2.67 2.99
N PHE A 68 35.61 3.67 2.15
CA PHE A 68 34.60 4.60 1.62
C PHE A 68 33.48 3.87 0.87
N SER A 69 33.80 2.79 0.14
CA SER A 69 32.79 1.97 -0.55
C SER A 69 31.89 1.22 0.45
N ASN A 70 32.45 0.67 1.53
CA ASN A 70 31.69 0.01 2.59
C ASN A 70 30.84 1.00 3.39
N ASP A 71 31.37 2.18 3.67
CA ASP A 71 30.67 3.28 4.37
C ASP A 71 29.47 3.74 3.53
N PHE A 72 29.71 4.08 2.25
CA PHE A 72 28.68 4.42 1.28
C PHE A 72 27.59 3.36 1.17
N GLN A 73 27.95 2.08 1.01
CA GLN A 73 26.98 0.99 0.88
C GLN A 73 26.13 0.81 2.15
N ARG A 74 26.73 0.93 3.34
CA ARG A 74 26.00 0.84 4.61
C ARG A 74 25.00 1.98 4.77
N ASP A 75 25.44 3.21 4.57
CA ASP A 75 24.58 4.39 4.76
C ASP A 75 23.49 4.47 3.70
N PHE A 76 23.80 4.15 2.44
CA PHE A 76 22.83 4.12 1.34
C PHE A 76 21.72 3.09 1.59
N VAL A 77 22.07 1.88 2.04
CA VAL A 77 21.09 0.82 2.36
C VAL A 77 20.31 1.16 3.65
N SER A 78 20.96 1.77 4.64
CA SER A 78 20.31 2.25 5.87
C SER A 78 19.23 3.29 5.55
N LEU A 79 19.57 4.30 4.75
CA LEU A 79 18.62 5.32 4.31
C LEU A 79 17.52 4.73 3.43
N LEU A 80 17.84 3.79 2.52
CA LEU A 80 16.84 3.16 1.64
C LEU A 80 15.79 2.39 2.46
N ARG A 81 16.24 1.64 3.47
CA ARG A 81 15.39 0.92 4.43
C ARG A 81 14.45 1.87 5.19
N THR A 82 14.97 3.01 5.65
CA THR A 82 14.20 3.95 6.48
C THR A 82 13.26 4.86 5.67
N ALA A 83 13.65 5.25 4.46
CA ALA A 83 12.91 6.24 3.65
C ALA A 83 11.89 5.64 2.67
N HIS A 84 12.22 4.52 2.01
CA HIS A 84 11.41 3.96 0.91
C HIS A 84 11.01 2.49 1.12
N GLY A 85 11.84 1.72 1.83
CA GLY A 85 11.60 0.29 2.06
C GLY A 85 11.46 -0.49 0.75
N GLU A 86 10.43 -1.32 0.65
CA GLU A 86 10.17 -2.20 -0.50
C GLU A 86 9.63 -1.46 -1.75
N LYS A 87 9.43 -0.14 -1.69
CA LYS A 87 8.91 0.63 -2.82
C LYS A 87 10.00 0.89 -3.86
N PHE A 88 9.68 0.65 -5.13
CA PHE A 88 10.54 1.03 -6.26
C PHE A 88 10.71 2.55 -6.37
N ILE A 89 11.96 3.00 -6.47
CA ILE A 89 12.36 4.38 -6.72
C ILE A 89 13.56 4.44 -7.69
N SER A 90 13.57 5.42 -8.60
CA SER A 90 14.71 5.68 -9.48
C SER A 90 15.99 5.96 -8.68
N VAL A 91 17.10 5.29 -9.04
CA VAL A 91 18.35 5.40 -8.28
C VAL A 91 18.87 6.84 -8.28
N ASN A 92 18.73 7.56 -9.39
CA ASN A 92 19.12 8.97 -9.50
C ASN A 92 18.35 9.86 -8.51
N ARG A 93 17.04 9.63 -8.36
CA ARG A 93 16.21 10.39 -7.42
C ARG A 93 16.61 10.09 -5.97
N PHE A 94 16.85 8.82 -5.65
CA PHE A 94 17.25 8.41 -4.31
C PHE A 94 18.68 8.86 -3.96
N TYR A 95 19.64 8.81 -4.89
CA TYR A 95 20.99 9.34 -4.68
C TYR A 95 20.99 10.86 -4.41
N ASN A 96 20.15 11.63 -5.10
CA ASN A 96 19.94 13.05 -4.82
C ASN A 96 19.27 13.33 -3.45
N GLU A 97 18.62 12.33 -2.84
CA GLU A 97 18.11 12.39 -1.47
C GLU A 97 19.21 12.03 -0.46
N TYR A 98 19.99 10.98 -0.75
CA TYR A 98 21.14 10.56 0.04
C TYR A 98 22.19 11.68 0.21
N ILE A 99 22.58 12.37 -0.87
CA ILE A 99 23.56 13.48 -0.81
C ILE A 99 23.02 14.79 -0.23
N ARG A 100 21.82 14.82 0.37
CA ARG A 100 21.35 16.01 1.09
C ARG A 100 22.16 16.24 2.36
N ASP A 101 22.54 15.15 3.02
CA ASP A 101 23.42 15.17 4.17
C ASP A 101 24.88 15.16 3.72
N LYS A 102 25.67 16.04 4.36
CA LYS A 102 27.05 16.37 3.99
C LYS A 102 28.07 15.40 4.59
N GLU A 103 27.61 14.63 5.57
CA GLU A 103 28.43 13.68 6.35
C GLU A 103 28.42 12.29 5.68
N HIS A 104 27.55 12.07 4.68
CA HIS A 104 27.54 10.90 3.82
C HIS A 104 28.67 10.93 2.78
N VAL A 105 29.30 9.78 2.57
CA VAL A 105 30.36 9.58 1.57
C VAL A 105 29.79 9.79 0.16
N HIS A 106 30.48 10.57 -0.68
CA HIS A 106 30.08 10.71 -2.08
C HIS A 106 30.49 9.53 -2.96
N MET A 107 29.65 9.19 -3.96
CA MET A 107 29.93 8.11 -4.93
C MET A 107 31.31 8.23 -5.58
N ASN A 108 31.80 9.44 -5.84
CA ASN A 108 33.12 9.71 -6.42
C ASN A 108 34.31 9.21 -5.58
N ALA A 109 34.11 8.91 -4.29
CA ALA A 109 35.14 8.36 -3.40
C ALA A 109 35.12 6.82 -3.32
N THR A 110 34.17 6.18 -4.01
CA THR A 110 33.95 4.74 -3.97
C THR A 110 34.62 4.03 -5.16
N LYS A 111 34.63 2.69 -5.14
CA LYS A 111 35.12 1.84 -6.22
C LYS A 111 34.26 1.83 -7.50
N TRP A 112 33.04 2.39 -7.46
CA TRP A 112 32.08 2.30 -8.56
C TRP A 112 32.14 3.55 -9.45
N SER A 113 32.24 3.34 -10.77
CA SER A 113 32.35 4.42 -11.75
C SER A 113 31.04 5.19 -11.97
N SER A 114 29.91 4.53 -11.74
CA SER A 114 28.58 5.08 -11.99
C SER A 114 27.53 4.51 -11.03
N LEU A 115 26.47 5.27 -10.82
CA LEU A 115 25.35 4.86 -9.96
C LEU A 115 24.64 3.60 -10.47
N THR A 116 24.61 3.44 -11.80
CA THR A 116 24.10 2.24 -12.50
C THR A 116 24.94 1.00 -12.17
N GLU A 117 26.26 1.13 -12.13
CA GLU A 117 27.17 0.04 -11.76
C GLU A 117 26.98 -0.37 -10.29
N PHE A 118 26.86 0.61 -9.39
CA PHE A 118 26.57 0.38 -7.98
C PHE A 118 25.21 -0.32 -7.76
N ALA A 119 24.15 0.13 -8.44
CA ALA A 119 22.85 -0.54 -8.37
C ALA A 119 22.91 -1.99 -8.89
N LYS A 120 23.67 -2.25 -9.98
CA LYS A 120 23.94 -3.61 -10.47
C LYS A 120 24.82 -4.43 -9.51
N HIS A 121 25.63 -3.82 -8.65
CA HIS A 121 26.34 -4.50 -7.55
C HIS A 121 25.36 -4.92 -6.45
N LEU A 122 24.51 -3.99 -5.96
CA LEU A 122 23.50 -4.30 -4.94
C LEU A 122 22.48 -5.36 -5.39
N GLY A 123 22.16 -5.40 -6.70
CA GLY A 123 21.35 -6.45 -7.30
C GLY A 123 22.02 -7.83 -7.31
N ARG A 124 23.34 -7.89 -7.58
CA ARG A 124 24.13 -9.13 -7.52
C ARG A 124 24.30 -9.64 -6.08
N GLU A 125 24.41 -8.75 -5.11
CA GLU A 125 24.44 -9.09 -3.68
C GLU A 125 23.06 -9.46 -3.11
N GLY A 126 21.97 -9.27 -3.88
CA GLY A 126 20.60 -9.59 -3.46
C GLY A 126 19.99 -8.64 -2.42
N ILE A 127 20.70 -7.59 -2.01
CA ILE A 127 20.25 -6.59 -1.01
C ILE A 127 19.08 -5.76 -1.54
N VAL A 128 19.06 -5.54 -2.87
CA VAL A 128 18.13 -4.66 -3.56
C VAL A 128 17.58 -5.37 -4.78
N THR A 129 16.27 -5.28 -4.99
CA THR A 129 15.65 -5.70 -6.25
C THR A 129 15.75 -4.56 -7.25
N VAL A 130 16.40 -4.82 -8.38
CA VAL A 130 16.65 -3.84 -9.45
C VAL A 130 15.65 -4.07 -10.58
N LYS A 131 15.05 -2.99 -11.10
CA LYS A 131 14.14 -3.00 -12.24
C LYS A 131 14.53 -1.87 -13.20
N GLU A 132 14.43 -2.12 -14.50
CA GLU A 132 14.58 -1.08 -15.53
C GLU A 132 13.19 -0.55 -15.90
N ASP A 133 13.00 0.78 -15.83
CA ASP A 133 11.78 1.50 -16.22
C ASP A 133 12.11 2.50 -17.34
N GLU A 134 11.29 2.51 -18.40
CA GLU A 134 11.54 3.29 -19.62
C GLU A 134 11.61 4.81 -19.40
N LYS A 135 10.97 5.33 -18.35
CA LYS A 135 10.83 6.78 -18.08
C LYS A 135 11.85 7.32 -17.08
N ASP A 136 12.04 6.61 -15.97
CA ASP A 136 12.87 7.06 -14.84
C ASP A 136 14.22 6.32 -14.75
N GLY A 137 14.50 5.44 -15.72
CA GLY A 137 15.74 4.67 -15.84
C GLY A 137 15.78 3.48 -14.89
N LEU A 138 16.93 3.28 -14.24
CA LEU A 138 17.10 2.19 -13.30
C LEU A 138 16.39 2.52 -11.97
N CYS A 139 15.52 1.61 -11.53
CA CYS A 139 14.78 1.67 -10.28
C CYS A 139 15.25 0.59 -9.30
N ILE A 140 15.24 0.94 -8.02
CA ILE A 140 15.63 0.07 -6.90
C ILE A 140 14.52 -0.02 -5.86
N ALA A 141 14.37 -1.19 -5.27
CA ALA A 141 13.54 -1.45 -4.09
C ALA A 141 14.37 -2.25 -3.07
N TRP A 142 14.36 -1.87 -1.79
CA TRP A 142 15.06 -2.64 -0.76
C TRP A 142 14.41 -4.01 -0.59
N ARG A 143 15.22 -5.07 -0.53
CA ARG A 143 14.74 -6.40 -0.16
C ARG A 143 14.92 -6.57 1.34
N ASP A 144 13.81 -6.70 2.07
CA ASP A 144 13.91 -7.16 3.46
C ASP A 144 14.32 -8.64 3.48
N VAL A 145 15.50 -8.92 4.04
CA VAL A 145 16.07 -10.27 4.24
C VAL A 145 16.05 -10.66 5.73
N SER A 146 15.41 -9.87 6.60
CA SER A 146 15.26 -10.22 8.01
C SER A 146 14.36 -11.45 8.17
N ALA A 147 14.70 -12.32 9.12
CA ALA A 147 13.92 -13.54 9.38
C ALA A 147 12.44 -13.25 9.72
N ALA A 148 12.14 -12.07 10.28
CA ALA A 148 10.77 -11.62 10.54
C ALA A 148 10.00 -11.29 9.26
N ALA A 149 10.64 -10.67 8.26
CA ALA A 149 10.02 -10.40 6.97
C ALA A 149 9.90 -11.67 6.12
N ILE A 150 10.87 -12.59 6.20
CA ILE A 150 10.77 -13.91 5.56
C ILE A 150 9.56 -14.67 6.11
N LYS A 151 9.45 -14.82 7.45
CA LYS A 151 8.30 -15.48 8.10
C LYS A 151 6.96 -14.87 7.68
N ARG A 152 6.81 -13.54 7.70
CA ARG A 152 5.56 -12.90 7.25
C ARG A 152 5.20 -13.20 5.80
N ARG A 153 6.20 -13.28 4.89
CA ARG A 153 5.98 -13.66 3.49
C ARG A 153 5.66 -15.14 3.34
N GLU A 154 6.23 -16.00 4.18
CA GLU A 154 5.90 -17.43 4.26
C GLU A 154 4.48 -17.63 4.80
N GLU A 155 4.12 -16.99 5.92
CA GLU A 155 2.76 -16.97 6.50
C GLU A 155 1.71 -16.50 5.48
N ILE A 156 1.95 -15.39 4.76
CA ILE A 156 1.05 -14.91 3.70
C ILE A 156 0.94 -15.94 2.57
N ARG A 157 2.06 -16.52 2.12
CA ARG A 157 2.06 -17.54 1.06
C ARG A 157 1.34 -18.83 1.49
N GLU A 158 1.49 -19.25 2.74
CA GLU A 158 0.78 -20.40 3.31
C GLU A 158 -0.72 -20.14 3.40
N LEU A 159 -1.12 -18.93 3.78
CA LEU A 159 -2.53 -18.50 3.77
C LEU A 159 -3.10 -18.47 2.34
N GLU A 160 -2.40 -17.87 1.38
CA GLU A 160 -2.80 -17.87 -0.04
C GLU A 160 -2.93 -19.30 -0.61
N LEU A 161 -2.01 -20.20 -0.26
CA LEU A 161 -2.06 -21.61 -0.66
C LEU A 161 -3.20 -22.37 0.05
N ALA A 162 -3.49 -22.06 1.31
CA ALA A 162 -4.60 -22.64 2.06
C ALA A 162 -5.96 -22.16 1.50
N GLU A 163 -6.09 -20.88 1.18
CA GLU A 163 -7.28 -20.28 0.55
C GLU A 163 -7.49 -20.87 -0.86
N ALA A 164 -6.45 -20.94 -1.70
CA ALA A 164 -6.52 -21.59 -3.01
C ALA A 164 -6.92 -23.08 -2.90
N ARG A 165 -6.45 -23.79 -1.88
CA ARG A 165 -6.83 -25.18 -1.60
C ARG A 165 -8.27 -25.30 -1.10
N SER A 166 -8.76 -24.35 -0.29
CA SER A 166 -10.16 -24.31 0.17
C SER A 166 -11.10 -23.99 -0.99
N GLY A 167 -10.83 -22.94 -1.76
CA GLY A 167 -11.60 -22.56 -2.95
C GLY A 167 -11.70 -23.69 -3.97
N ALA A 168 -10.59 -24.40 -4.24
CA ALA A 168 -10.58 -25.57 -5.12
C ALA A 168 -11.34 -26.80 -4.56
N ASN A 169 -11.69 -26.83 -3.28
CA ASN A 169 -12.57 -27.83 -2.68
C ASN A 169 -14.03 -27.35 -2.67
N GLU A 170 -14.27 -26.09 -2.34
CA GLU A 170 -15.58 -25.43 -2.38
C GLU A 170 -16.17 -25.44 -3.80
N GLU A 171 -15.37 -25.13 -4.83
CA GLU A 171 -15.79 -25.20 -6.23
C GLU A 171 -16.23 -26.62 -6.63
N LYS A 172 -15.51 -27.66 -6.16
CA LYS A 172 -15.88 -29.08 -6.42
C LYS A 172 -17.20 -29.45 -5.74
N ILE A 173 -17.45 -28.95 -4.52
CA ILE A 173 -18.70 -29.19 -3.79
C ILE A 173 -19.86 -28.47 -4.49
N LEU A 174 -19.68 -27.19 -4.81
CA LEU A 174 -20.67 -26.37 -5.52
C LEU A 174 -21.02 -26.95 -6.89
N LYS A 175 -20.02 -27.41 -7.65
CA LYS A 175 -20.22 -28.07 -8.96
C LYS A 175 -21.00 -29.38 -8.85
N ARG A 176 -20.82 -30.17 -7.78
CA ARG A 176 -21.63 -31.37 -7.51
C ARG A 176 -23.08 -31.02 -7.18
N MET A 177 -23.30 -30.00 -6.34
CA MET A 177 -24.64 -29.54 -5.99
C MET A 177 -25.39 -28.97 -7.21
N ALA A 178 -24.72 -28.14 -8.01
CA ALA A 178 -25.26 -27.59 -9.25
C ALA A 178 -25.61 -28.69 -10.27
N LYS A 179 -24.77 -29.73 -10.42
CA LYS A 179 -25.07 -30.87 -11.31
C LYS A 179 -26.32 -31.63 -10.85
N ARG A 180 -26.46 -31.94 -9.56
CA ARG A 180 -27.68 -32.60 -9.03
C ARG A 180 -28.92 -31.73 -9.24
N ALA A 181 -28.82 -30.42 -9.00
CA ALA A 181 -29.94 -29.50 -9.22
C ALA A 181 -30.37 -29.44 -10.71
N GLN A 182 -29.41 -29.46 -11.64
CA GLN A 182 -29.70 -29.53 -13.08
C GLN A 182 -30.34 -30.87 -13.49
N GLU A 183 -29.88 -31.99 -12.93
CA GLU A 183 -30.48 -33.31 -13.15
C GLU A 183 -31.92 -33.36 -12.65
N GLU A 184 -32.20 -32.85 -11.44
CA GLU A 184 -33.55 -32.74 -10.90
C GLU A 184 -34.45 -31.78 -11.68
N GLN A 185 -33.90 -30.67 -12.22
CA GLN A 185 -34.66 -29.75 -13.07
C GLN A 185 -35.02 -30.41 -14.40
N ALA A 186 -34.06 -31.06 -15.07
CA ALA A 186 -34.30 -31.78 -16.31
C ALA A 186 -35.29 -32.95 -16.13
N GLU A 187 -35.27 -33.63 -14.99
CA GLU A 187 -36.26 -34.67 -14.66
C GLU A 187 -37.66 -34.07 -14.44
N LYS A 188 -37.77 -32.97 -13.70
CA LYS A 188 -39.04 -32.24 -13.52
C LYS A 188 -39.59 -31.72 -14.85
N GLU A 189 -38.74 -31.19 -15.73
CA GLU A 189 -39.11 -30.74 -17.08
C GLU A 189 -39.61 -31.90 -17.93
N ARG A 190 -38.90 -33.04 -17.97
CA ARG A 190 -39.37 -34.26 -18.66
C ARG A 190 -40.71 -34.77 -18.13
N ILE A 191 -40.92 -34.74 -16.81
CA ILE A 191 -42.20 -35.13 -16.20
C ILE A 191 -43.32 -34.17 -16.62
N ILE A 192 -43.04 -32.85 -16.70
CA ILE A 192 -44.00 -31.84 -17.18
C ILE A 192 -44.31 -32.03 -18.67
N GLU A 193 -43.31 -32.34 -19.50
CA GLU A 193 -43.51 -32.64 -20.93
C GLU A 193 -44.31 -33.93 -21.15
N LEU A 194 -43.99 -35.02 -20.44
CA LEU A 194 -44.76 -36.25 -20.46
C LEU A 194 -46.21 -36.04 -20.00
N ARG A 195 -46.43 -35.20 -18.98
CA ARG A 195 -47.78 -34.85 -18.50
C ARG A 195 -48.55 -34.01 -19.52
N LYS A 196 -47.89 -33.06 -20.21
CA LYS A 196 -48.49 -32.31 -21.33
C LYS A 196 -48.79 -33.21 -22.53
N ALA A 197 -47.91 -34.16 -22.85
CA ALA A 197 -48.12 -35.11 -23.94
C ALA A 197 -49.31 -36.06 -23.64
N ALA A 198 -49.42 -36.55 -22.40
CA ALA A 198 -50.56 -37.36 -21.95
C ALA A 198 -51.88 -36.57 -21.99
N GLN A 199 -51.88 -35.31 -21.52
CA GLN A 199 -53.05 -34.42 -21.61
C GLN A 199 -53.45 -34.09 -23.06
N LYS A 200 -52.52 -34.18 -24.02
CA LYS A 200 -52.81 -34.02 -25.46
C LYS A 200 -53.32 -35.31 -26.13
N ALA A 201 -53.39 -36.42 -25.39
CA ALA A 201 -53.91 -37.71 -25.86
C ALA A 201 -55.27 -38.11 -25.26
N SER A 202 -55.82 -37.30 -24.34
CA SER A 202 -57.12 -37.53 -23.69
C SER A 202 -58.07 -36.35 -23.95
N GLU A 203 -58.76 -36.39 -25.09
CA GLU A 203 -59.80 -35.43 -25.46
C GLU A 203 -61.20 -36.08 -25.31
N PRO A 204 -62.06 -35.51 -24.46
CA PRO A 204 -63.50 -35.57 -24.69
C PRO A 204 -64.16 -34.19 -24.76
N LEU A 205 -65.26 -34.12 -25.51
CA LEU A 205 -66.01 -32.92 -25.87
C LEU A 205 -66.77 -32.27 -24.69
N PRO A 206 -67.15 -30.99 -24.79
CA PRO A 206 -67.64 -30.19 -23.67
C PRO A 206 -69.14 -30.35 -23.41
N THR A 207 -69.56 -29.96 -22.21
CA THR A 207 -70.92 -29.48 -21.94
C THR A 207 -70.85 -28.21 -21.11
N ASP A 208 -71.64 -27.22 -21.52
CA ASP A 208 -71.81 -25.94 -20.86
C ASP A 208 -72.53 -26.10 -19.52
N ASP A 209 -72.22 -25.23 -18.54
CA ASP A 209 -73.30 -24.42 -17.96
C ASP A 209 -72.77 -23.15 -17.27
N LYS A 210 -73.66 -22.15 -17.11
CA LYS A 210 -73.33 -20.75 -16.88
C LYS A 210 -74.10 -20.18 -15.69
N ALA A 211 -73.40 -19.64 -14.69
CA ALA A 211 -74.01 -18.79 -13.65
C ALA A 211 -73.06 -17.71 -13.12
N GLU A 212 -73.61 -16.53 -12.87
CA GLU A 212 -72.91 -15.30 -12.47
C GLU A 212 -72.69 -15.19 -10.95
N ALA A 213 -71.67 -14.44 -10.52
CA ALA A 213 -71.86 -13.18 -9.77
C ALA A 213 -70.52 -12.55 -9.30
N SER A 214 -70.52 -11.22 -9.15
CA SER A 214 -69.35 -10.38 -8.85
C SER A 214 -69.19 -10.04 -7.34
N PRO A 215 -68.05 -9.44 -6.89
CA PRO A 215 -67.59 -9.48 -5.49
C PRO A 215 -68.06 -8.28 -4.64
N PRO A 216 -67.66 -8.18 -3.34
CA PRO A 216 -66.51 -7.30 -3.03
C PRO A 216 -65.63 -7.71 -1.83
N GLU A 217 -64.59 -6.91 -1.57
CA GLU A 217 -63.66 -6.99 -0.42
C GLU A 217 -64.30 -6.60 0.93
N GLN A 218 -63.77 -7.11 2.06
CA GLN A 218 -63.09 -6.28 3.09
C GLN A 218 -62.56 -7.08 4.30
N LYS A 219 -61.67 -6.43 5.07
CA LYS A 219 -61.00 -6.93 6.29
C LYS A 219 -61.90 -6.82 7.52
N LYS A 220 -61.73 -7.69 8.53
CA LYS A 220 -61.19 -7.33 9.87
C LYS A 220 -61.24 -8.47 10.90
N ASP A 221 -60.12 -8.63 11.61
CA ASP A 221 -59.92 -8.65 13.08
C ASP A 221 -61.11 -9.02 14.01
N GLY A 222 -60.90 -9.95 14.97
CA GLY A 222 -61.73 -10.09 16.18
C GLY A 222 -61.63 -11.44 16.91
N GLU A 223 -61.08 -11.45 18.14
CA GLU A 223 -60.92 -12.62 19.02
C GLU A 223 -62.12 -12.86 19.97
N SER A 224 -62.31 -14.11 20.43
CA SER A 224 -62.70 -14.53 21.81
C SER A 224 -62.65 -16.08 21.90
N GLU A 225 -61.92 -16.69 22.85
CA GLU A 225 -62.38 -17.18 24.19
C GLU A 225 -63.52 -18.22 24.15
N GLY A 226 -63.54 -19.35 24.88
CA GLY A 226 -62.59 -20.04 25.79
C GLY A 226 -62.57 -21.57 25.48
N ASP A 227 -62.02 -22.50 26.26
CA ASP A 227 -62.14 -22.74 27.71
C ASP A 227 -61.00 -23.70 28.21
N ALA A 228 -60.77 -23.82 29.53
CA ALA A 228 -59.67 -24.59 30.15
C ALA A 228 -60.16 -25.70 31.12
N PRO A 229 -59.32 -26.72 31.45
CA PRO A 229 -58.56 -26.68 32.73
C PRO A 229 -57.17 -27.37 32.63
N LYS A 230 -56.05 -26.88 33.20
CA LYS A 230 -55.65 -26.56 34.61
C LYS A 230 -55.30 -27.77 35.51
N VAL A 231 -54.01 -27.99 35.78
CA VAL A 231 -53.45 -28.40 37.10
C VAL A 231 -52.02 -27.83 37.34
N GLU A 232 -51.90 -26.96 38.35
CA GLU A 232 -50.86 -26.68 39.40
C GLU A 232 -49.37 -27.16 39.23
N ALA A 233 -48.30 -26.53 39.76
CA ALA A 233 -48.08 -25.38 40.68
C ALA A 233 -46.70 -24.65 40.44
N ALA A 234 -46.43 -23.52 41.12
CA ALA A 234 -45.33 -22.55 40.87
C ALA A 234 -44.27 -22.50 42.04
N PRO A 235 -43.40 -21.47 42.21
CA PRO A 235 -42.87 -20.39 41.34
C PRO A 235 -41.30 -20.33 41.31
N ALA A 236 -40.63 -19.62 40.39
CA ALA A 236 -40.20 -18.19 40.49
C ALA A 236 -38.95 -17.97 39.57
N THR A 237 -38.44 -16.79 39.16
CA THR A 237 -38.93 -15.40 38.98
C THR A 237 -37.95 -14.66 38.03
N PRO A 238 -38.38 -13.78 37.10
CA PRO A 238 -37.52 -13.17 36.07
C PRO A 238 -37.13 -11.69 36.34
N VAL A 239 -36.03 -11.20 35.74
CA VAL A 239 -35.68 -9.76 35.70
C VAL A 239 -35.53 -9.25 34.27
N LYS A 240 -36.09 -8.08 34.00
CA LYS A 240 -36.32 -7.50 32.67
C LYS A 240 -35.18 -6.58 32.21
N ILE A 241 -34.95 -6.56 30.90
CA ILE A 241 -34.18 -5.52 30.20
C ILE A 241 -35.10 -4.31 29.98
N SER A 242 -34.62 -3.09 30.25
CA SER A 242 -35.34 -1.86 29.89
C SER A 242 -34.40 -0.82 29.26
N PHE A 243 -34.77 -0.40 28.04
CA PHE A 243 -34.05 0.59 27.22
C PHE A 243 -34.61 1.99 27.54
N GLY A 244 -33.76 2.96 27.87
CA GLY A 244 -34.20 4.28 28.34
C GLY A 244 -33.37 5.43 27.76
N LEU A 245 -33.81 5.95 26.61
CA LEU A 245 -33.17 7.07 25.92
C LEU A 245 -33.60 8.42 26.52
N LYS A 246 -32.65 9.33 26.83
CA LYS A 246 -32.98 10.74 27.09
C LYS A 246 -31.86 11.68 26.63
N ALA A 247 -32.22 12.62 25.75
CA ALA A 247 -31.30 13.56 25.14
C ALA A 247 -30.97 14.76 26.04
N LYS A 248 -29.79 15.36 25.84
CA LYS A 248 -29.51 16.75 26.25
C LYS A 248 -28.55 17.42 25.25
N ALA A 249 -28.75 18.72 25.04
CA ALA A 249 -28.19 19.48 23.92
C ALA A 249 -26.76 20.02 24.19
N ALA A 250 -26.10 20.46 23.11
CA ALA A 250 -24.75 21.02 23.11
C ALA A 250 -24.74 22.57 23.11
N PRO A 251 -23.63 23.20 23.57
CA PRO A 251 -23.19 24.51 23.11
C PRO A 251 -21.91 24.42 22.23
N PRO A 252 -21.49 25.50 21.52
CA PRO A 252 -20.84 25.30 20.21
C PRO A 252 -19.39 25.85 20.04
N ASN A 253 -18.77 25.39 18.93
CA ASN A 253 -17.91 26.15 18.01
C ASN A 253 -16.37 26.25 18.24
N LYS A 254 -15.59 25.41 17.52
CA LYS A 254 -14.68 25.83 16.41
C LYS A 254 -13.81 24.68 15.86
N GLY A 255 -13.36 24.80 14.60
CA GLY A 255 -12.11 24.14 14.11
C GLY A 255 -12.27 22.91 13.22
N GLY A 256 -12.96 23.03 12.07
CA GLY A 256 -13.28 21.89 11.20
C GLY A 256 -12.12 21.01 10.72
N PHE A 257 -12.21 19.71 11.02
CA PHE A 257 -11.57 18.65 10.25
C PHE A 257 -12.49 18.23 9.09
N GLY A 258 -11.95 18.25 7.86
CA GLY A 258 -12.70 17.93 6.65
C GLY A 258 -13.08 16.45 6.57
N LYS A 259 -14.37 16.16 6.32
CA LYS A 259 -14.87 14.80 6.09
C LYS A 259 -14.19 14.16 4.87
N MET A 260 -13.28 13.23 5.08
CA MET A 260 -12.83 12.32 4.02
C MET A 260 -14.02 11.43 3.59
N LYS A 261 -14.51 11.64 2.37
CA LYS A 261 -15.44 10.70 1.72
C LYS A 261 -14.64 9.54 1.14
N SER A 262 -14.73 8.36 1.75
CA SER A 262 -14.21 7.13 1.17
C SER A 262 -15.01 6.74 -0.09
N GLN A 263 -14.45 6.98 -1.28
CA GLN A 263 -14.99 6.44 -2.53
C GLN A 263 -14.18 5.21 -2.98
N SER A 264 -14.91 4.16 -3.33
CA SER A 264 -14.37 2.88 -3.80
C SER A 264 -13.55 3.03 -5.08
N VAL A 265 -12.43 2.30 -5.14
CA VAL A 265 -11.44 2.31 -6.24
C VAL A 265 -12.09 2.01 -7.60
N PHE A 266 -13.09 1.13 -7.64
CA PHE A 266 -13.80 0.76 -8.86
C PHE A 266 -14.55 1.92 -9.55
N LYS A 267 -14.83 3.01 -8.83
CA LYS A 267 -15.54 4.17 -9.40
C LYS A 267 -14.62 5.19 -10.08
N ARG A 268 -13.29 5.05 -9.95
CA ARG A 268 -12.30 5.88 -10.68
C ARG A 268 -12.12 5.44 -12.13
N ALA A 269 -11.98 4.13 -12.38
CA ALA A 269 -11.72 3.61 -13.73
C ALA A 269 -12.80 4.03 -14.74
N ARG A 270 -14.08 3.97 -14.36
CA ARG A 270 -15.21 4.33 -15.23
C ARG A 270 -15.37 5.84 -15.48
N ALA A 271 -14.65 6.69 -14.73
CA ALA A 271 -14.71 8.14 -14.91
C ALA A 271 -13.66 8.67 -15.89
N GLU A 272 -12.54 7.95 -16.11
CA GLU A 272 -11.48 8.41 -17.02
C GLU A 272 -11.71 8.01 -18.49
N GLU A 273 -12.52 6.99 -18.77
CA GLU A 273 -12.83 6.55 -20.15
C GLU A 273 -13.82 7.44 -20.91
N ASN A 274 -14.48 8.42 -20.28
CA ASN A 274 -15.64 9.10 -20.87
C ASN A 274 -15.65 10.63 -20.66
N GLY A 275 -14.52 11.28 -20.93
CA GLY A 275 -14.31 12.72 -20.69
C GLY A 275 -13.45 13.41 -21.75
N GLY A 276 -13.97 13.52 -22.98
CA GLY A 276 -13.31 14.26 -24.07
C GLY A 276 -13.45 15.80 -23.99
N GLU A 277 -12.55 16.47 -24.72
CA GLU A 277 -12.49 17.92 -25.01
C GLU A 277 -12.14 18.93 -23.88
N LYS A 278 -11.02 19.64 -24.09
CA LYS A 278 -10.61 20.82 -23.33
C LYS A 278 -11.07 22.09 -24.05
N PRO A 279 -11.75 23.05 -23.41
CA PRO A 279 -12.12 24.30 -24.06
C PRO A 279 -10.90 25.21 -24.28
N LYS A 280 -10.72 25.69 -25.52
CA LYS A 280 -9.67 26.64 -25.91
C LYS A 280 -9.91 28.01 -25.27
N LYS A 281 -8.90 28.59 -24.61
CA LYS A 281 -8.97 29.98 -24.12
C LYS A 281 -9.08 30.95 -25.30
N LYS A 282 -10.17 31.72 -25.37
CA LYS A 282 -10.28 32.88 -26.26
C LYS A 282 -9.55 34.06 -25.61
N VAL A 283 -8.63 34.67 -26.34
CA VAL A 283 -8.07 35.99 -26.02
C VAL A 283 -9.15 37.04 -26.29
N LYS A 284 -9.24 38.06 -25.44
CA LYS A 284 -9.91 39.33 -25.73
C LYS A 284 -8.89 40.46 -25.53
N LEU A 285 -9.09 41.53 -26.30
CA LEU A 285 -8.41 42.82 -26.14
C LEU A 285 -8.68 43.39 -24.73
#